data_AF-A0A661YRT6-F1
#
_entry.id   AF-A0A661YRT6-F1
#
_cell.length_a   1.000
_cell.length_b   1.000
_cell.length_c   1.000
_cell.angle_alpha   90.00
_cell.angle_beta   90.00
_cell.angle_gamma   90.00
#
_symmetry.space_group_name_H-M   'P 1'
#
loop_
_entity.id
_entity.type
_entity.pdbx_description
1 polymer ?
#
loop_
_entity_poly.entity_id
_entity_poly.type
_entity_poly.pdbx_seq_one_letter_code
_entity_poly.pdbx_strand_id
1 'polypeptide(L)'
;MNEKTKIWMNKAMHSVMLSCDRATFFITKKEYVKLSCKENLQLKMHLMGCKLCRSFNEQNAILSEKIETLKHDSPPAELSSEKKVEIQETLDKTI
;
A
#
# COMPACT_ATOMS: atom_id res chain seq x y z
N MET A 1 -15.28 14.19 34.00
CA MET A 1 -15.66 14.21 32.57
C MET A 1 -17.19 14.11 32.49
N ASN A 2 -17.87 14.97 31.71
CA ASN A 2 -19.33 15.02 31.70
C ASN A 2 -19.95 14.00 30.71
N GLU A 3 -21.20 13.59 30.95
CA GLU A 3 -21.91 12.55 30.18
C GLU A 3 -22.07 12.90 28.69
N LYS A 4 -22.32 14.18 28.39
CA LYS A 4 -22.43 14.69 27.01
C LYS A 4 -21.10 14.54 26.25
N THR A 5 -19.97 14.76 26.93
CA THR A 5 -18.62 14.63 26.37
C THR A 5 -18.33 13.17 26.05
N LYS A 6 -18.72 12.23 26.93
CA LYS A 6 -18.55 10.79 26.71
C LYS A 6 -19.33 10.29 25.49
N ILE A 7 -20.59 10.72 25.35
CA ILE A 7 -21.44 10.37 24.19
C ILE A 7 -20.84 10.90 22.88
N TRP A 8 -20.36 12.14 22.88
CA TRP A 8 -19.75 12.76 21.70
C TRP A 8 -18.45 12.05 21.30
N MET A 9 -17.58 11.72 22.27
CA MET A 9 -16.35 10.98 22.04
C MET A 9 -16.61 9.58 21.46
N ASN A 10 -17.60 8.85 21.98
CA ASN A 10 -17.91 7.52 21.47
C ASN A 10 -18.43 7.55 20.01
N LYS A 11 -19.31 8.52 19.70
CA LYS A 11 -19.75 8.75 18.31
C LYS A 11 -18.59 9.11 17.39
N ALA A 12 -17.68 9.97 17.83
CA ALA A 12 -16.50 10.35 17.07
C ALA A 12 -15.57 9.15 16.83
N MET A 13 -15.33 8.30 17.83
CA MET A 13 -14.53 7.09 17.68
C MET A 13 -15.17 6.12 16.67
N HIS A 14 -16.47 5.85 16.75
CA HIS A 14 -17.16 4.98 15.79
C HIS A 14 -17.14 5.53 14.36
N SER A 15 -17.25 6.84 14.17
CA SER A 15 -17.22 7.47 12.84
C SER A 15 -15.84 7.45 12.18
N VAL A 16 -14.78 7.29 12.97
CA VAL A 16 -13.38 7.29 12.52
C VAL A 16 -12.79 5.87 12.51
N MET A 17 -13.46 4.92 13.15
CA MET A 17 -13.01 3.53 13.25
C MET A 17 -13.01 2.86 11.86
N LEU A 18 -11.82 2.39 11.49
CA LEU A 18 -11.54 1.72 10.23
C LEU A 18 -11.52 0.20 10.46
N SER A 19 -12.05 -0.59 9.53
CA SER A 19 -11.80 -2.05 9.54
C SER A 19 -10.34 -2.35 9.18
N CYS A 20 -9.84 -3.52 9.57
CA CYS A 20 -8.49 -3.96 9.20
C CYS A 20 -8.32 -3.99 7.66
N ASP A 21 -9.31 -4.45 6.91
CA ASP A 21 -9.26 -4.51 5.44
C ASP A 21 -9.12 -3.12 4.80
N ARG A 22 -9.82 -2.12 5.35
CA ARG A 22 -9.69 -0.74 4.88
C ARG A 22 -8.37 -0.12 5.33
N ALA A 23 -7.86 -0.52 6.49
CA ALA A 23 -6.55 -0.10 6.98
C ALA A 23 -5.43 -0.61 6.08
N THR A 24 -5.41 -1.90 5.75
CA THR A 24 -4.42 -2.50 4.85
C THR A 24 -4.50 -1.88 3.46
N PHE A 25 -5.72 -1.63 2.94
CA PHE A 25 -5.89 -0.88 1.70
C PHE A 25 -5.29 0.53 1.75
N PHE A 26 -5.48 1.29 2.83
CA PHE A 26 -4.87 2.63 2.94
C PHE A 26 -3.36 2.57 3.12
N ILE A 27 -2.84 1.54 3.81
CA ILE A 27 -1.40 1.31 3.98
C ILE A 27 -0.72 1.08 2.64
N THR A 28 -1.31 0.28 1.74
CA THR A 28 -0.74 0.04 0.41
C THR A 28 -1.02 1.19 -0.55
N LYS A 29 -2.22 1.76 -0.52
CA LYS A 29 -2.58 2.93 -1.35
C LYS A 29 -1.59 4.09 -1.20
N LYS A 30 -1.15 4.38 0.03
CA LYS A 30 -0.26 5.52 0.30
C LYS A 30 1.13 5.43 -0.36
N GLU A 31 1.53 4.23 -0.79
CA GLU A 31 2.82 4.01 -1.48
C GLU A 31 2.77 4.46 -2.93
N TYR A 32 1.59 4.44 -3.55
CA TYR A 32 1.40 4.80 -4.95
C TYR A 32 0.74 6.17 -5.12
N VAL A 33 -0.13 6.56 -4.20
CA VAL A 33 -0.87 7.83 -4.25
C VAL A 33 -1.04 8.45 -2.87
N LYS A 34 -1.13 9.77 -2.79
CA LYS A 34 -1.39 10.45 -1.50
C LYS A 34 -2.77 10.09 -0.97
N LEU A 35 -2.85 9.79 0.33
CA LEU A 35 -4.12 9.70 1.05
C LEU A 35 -4.71 11.10 1.25
N SER A 36 -6.04 11.20 1.22
CA SER A 36 -6.74 12.40 1.67
C SER A 36 -6.53 12.62 3.18
N CYS A 37 -6.74 13.85 3.65
CA CYS A 37 -6.59 14.19 5.08
C CYS A 37 -7.44 13.28 5.99
N LYS A 38 -8.67 12.95 5.56
CA LYS A 38 -9.58 12.06 6.29
C LYS A 38 -9.04 10.63 6.36
N GLU A 39 -8.62 10.07 5.22
CA GLU A 39 -8.06 8.71 5.16
C GLU A 39 -6.79 8.60 6.01
N ASN A 40 -5.92 9.60 5.94
CA ASN A 40 -4.69 9.64 6.72
C ASN A 40 -4.98 9.71 8.24
N LEU A 41 -5.94 10.53 8.67
CA LEU A 41 -6.35 10.60 10.07
C LEU A 41 -6.94 9.27 10.55
N GLN A 42 -7.86 8.67 9.79
CA GLN A 42 -8.47 7.38 10.09
C GLN A 42 -7.40 6.27 10.22
N LEU A 43 -6.44 6.23 9.28
CA LEU A 43 -5.36 5.25 9.31
C LEU A 43 -4.47 5.44 10.55
N LYS A 44 -4.07 6.67 10.87
CA LYS A 44 -3.27 6.96 12.08
C LYS A 44 -3.98 6.50 13.35
N MET A 45 -5.28 6.78 13.48
CA MET A 45 -6.09 6.33 14.61
C MET A 45 -6.14 4.80 14.71
N HIS A 46 -6.35 4.11 13.58
CA HIS A 46 -6.39 2.65 13.55
C HIS A 46 -5.04 2.02 13.95
N LEU A 47 -3.93 2.55 13.42
CA LEU A 47 -2.58 2.05 13.72
C LEU A 47 -2.20 2.23 15.19
N MET A 48 -2.74 3.22 15.90
CA MET A 48 -2.54 3.38 17.34
C MET A 48 -3.18 2.23 18.15
N GLY A 49 -4.32 1.70 17.69
CA GLY A 49 -5.07 0.64 18.39
C GLY A 49 -4.84 -0.79 17.90
N CYS A 50 -4.42 -0.98 16.65
CA CYS A 50 -4.28 -2.30 16.03
C CYS A 50 -2.80 -2.66 15.82
N LYS A 51 -2.27 -3.61 16.62
CA LYS A 51 -0.89 -4.08 16.52
C LYS A 51 -0.60 -4.78 15.19
N LEU A 52 -1.54 -5.59 14.68
CA LEU A 52 -1.38 -6.34 13.43
C LEU A 52 -1.21 -5.42 12.23
N CYS A 53 -2.07 -4.40 12.10
CA CYS A 53 -1.95 -3.42 11.01
C CYS A 53 -0.69 -2.57 11.13
N ARG A 54 -0.17 -2.35 12.34
CA ARG A 54 1.12 -1.67 12.54
C ARG A 54 2.29 -2.50 12.04
N SER A 55 2.35 -3.77 12.43
CA SER A 55 3.36 -4.71 11.92
C SER A 55 3.26 -4.87 10.41
N PHE A 56 2.05 -4.98 9.86
CA PHE A 56 1.85 -5.00 8.40
C PHE A 56 2.39 -3.73 7.73
N ASN A 57 2.10 -2.55 8.28
CA ASN A 57 2.62 -1.29 7.75
C ASN A 57 4.15 -1.22 7.73
N GLU A 58 4.82 -1.71 8.77
CA GLU A 58 6.28 -1.78 8.84
C GLU A 58 6.84 -2.78 7.81
N GLN A 59 6.28 -3.99 7.75
CA GLN A 59 6.70 -5.03 6.80
C GLN A 59 6.51 -4.60 5.34
N ASN A 60 5.38 -3.94 5.05
CA ASN A 60 5.08 -3.46 3.70
C ASN A 60 6.08 -2.38 3.26
N ALA A 61 6.46 -1.46 4.17
CA ALA A 61 7.48 -0.45 3.88
C ALA A 61 8.86 -1.08 3.59
N ILE A 62 9.26 -2.10 4.37
CA ILE A 62 10.50 -2.85 4.15
C ILE A 62 10.46 -3.54 2.78
N LEU A 63 9.35 -4.20 2.44
CA LEU A 63 9.21 -4.90 1.18
C LEU A 63 9.35 -3.93 -0.01
N SER A 64 8.65 -2.79 0.04
CA SER A 64 8.72 -1.77 -0.99
C SER A 64 10.14 -1.22 -1.17
N GLU A 65 10.85 -0.93 -0.08
CA GLU A 65 12.25 -0.48 -0.13
C GLU A 65 13.19 -1.52 -0.77
N LYS A 66 13.03 -2.80 -0.41
CA LYS A 66 13.86 -3.88 -0.96
C LYS A 66 13.60 -4.10 -2.45
N ILE A 67 12.35 -4.04 -2.89
CA ILE A 67 12.00 -4.15 -4.31
C ILE A 67 12.62 -3.01 -5.11
N GLU A 68 12.56 -1.77 -4.60
CA GLU A 68 13.17 -0.62 -5.29
C GLU A 68 14.70 -0.72 -5.34
N THR A 69 15.35 -1.25 -4.29
CA THR A 69 16.79 -1.52 -4.30
C THR A 69 17.16 -2.56 -5.36
N LEU A 70 16.42 -3.67 -5.46
CA LEU A 70 16.66 -4.71 -6.46
C LEU A 70 16.54 -4.20 -7.91
N LYS A 71 15.60 -3.27 -8.17
CA LYS A 71 15.46 -2.64 -9.49
C LYS A 71 16.66 -1.76 -9.84
N HIS A 72 17.25 -1.10 -8.85
CA HIS A 72 18.39 -0.21 -9.07
C HIS A 72 19.71 -0.97 -9.27
N ASP A 73 19.91 -2.06 -8.52
CA ASP A 73 21.15 -2.84 -8.54
C ASP A 73 21.20 -3.84 -9.71
N SER A 74 20.05 -4.13 -10.32
CA SER A 74 19.99 -4.95 -11.53
C SER A 74 20.29 -4.11 -12.76
N PRO A 75 21.12 -4.58 -13.71
CA PRO A 75 21.17 -3.95 -15.03
C PRO A 75 19.74 -3.90 -15.60
N PRO A 76 19.41 -2.88 -16.42
CA PRO A 76 18.11 -2.83 -17.09
C PRO A 76 17.81 -4.20 -17.67
N ALA A 77 16.65 -4.75 -17.33
CA ALA A 77 16.26 -6.07 -17.80
C ALA A 77 16.10 -6.01 -19.33
N GLU A 78 17.20 -6.26 -20.05
CA GLU A 78 17.22 -6.30 -21.49
C GLU A 78 16.85 -7.70 -21.95
N LEU A 79 15.90 -7.77 -22.89
CA LEU A 79 15.66 -9.00 -23.63
C LEU A 79 16.94 -9.40 -24.38
N SER A 80 17.31 -10.66 -24.27
CA SER A 80 18.43 -11.22 -25.03
C SER A 80 18.16 -11.11 -26.54
N SER A 81 19.23 -11.08 -27.33
CA SER A 81 19.15 -11.08 -28.80
C SER A 81 18.28 -12.21 -29.32
N GLU A 82 18.41 -13.40 -28.74
CA GLU A 82 17.71 -14.61 -29.16
C GLU A 82 16.20 -14.46 -28.93
N LYS A 83 15.80 -13.91 -27.78
CA LYS A 83 14.38 -13.66 -27.46
C LYS A 83 13.75 -12.58 -28.33
N LYS A 84 14.51 -11.54 -28.69
CA LYS A 84 14.04 -10.51 -29.62
C LYS A 84 13.75 -11.09 -31.01
N VAL A 85 14.64 -11.96 -31.51
CA VAL A 85 14.46 -12.64 -32.81
C VAL A 85 13.27 -13.59 -32.78
N GLU A 86 13.12 -14.40 -31.73
CA GLU A 86 12.00 -15.33 -31.57
C GLU A 86 10.62 -14.61 -31.60
N ILE A 87 10.53 -13.45 -30.95
CA ILE A 87 9.33 -12.61 -30.98
C ILE A 87 9.06 -12.09 -32.39
N GLN A 88 10.08 -11.60 -33.09
CA GLN A 88 9.94 -11.07 -34.44
C GLN A 88 9.46 -12.14 -35.41
N GLU A 89 10.05 -13.34 -35.37
CA GLU A 89 9.64 -14.45 -36.23
C GLU A 89 8.19 -14.90 -35.98
N THR A 90 7.72 -14.79 -34.73
CA THR A 90 6.34 -15.15 -34.38
C THR A 90 5.34 -14.15 -34.95
N LEU A 91 5.68 -12.86 -34.93
CA LEU A 91 4.87 -11.81 -35.54
C LEU A 91 4.82 -11.96 -37.06
N ASP A 92 5.96 -12.21 -37.70
CA ASP A 92 6.07 -12.35 -39.15
C ASP A 92 5.32 -13.58 -39.70
N LYS A 93 5.12 -14.63 -38.90
CA LYS A 93 4.33 -15.82 -39.26
C LYS A 93 2.81 -15.62 -39.12
N THR A 94 2.37 -14.55 -38.47
CA THR A 94 0.95 -14.28 -38.14
C THR A 94 0.33 -13.22 -39.06
N ILE A 95 1.14 -12.52 -39.87
CA ILE A 95 0.74 -11.57 -40.91
C ILE A 95 0.78 -12.26 -42.27
#